data_AF-A0A951N7E5-F1
#
_entry.id   AF-A0A951N7E5-F1
#
_cell.length_a   1.000
_cell.length_b   1.000
_cell.length_c   1.000
_cell.angle_alpha   90.00
_cell.angle_beta   90.00
_cell.angle_gamma   90.00
#
_symmetry.space_group_name_H-M   'P 1'
#
loop_
_entity.id
_entity.type
_entity.pdbx_description
1 polymer ?
#
loop_
_entity_poly.entity_id
_entity_poly.type
_entity_poly.pdbx_seq_one_letter_code
_entity_poly.pdbx_strand_id
1 'polypeptide(L)'
;MSSKRQLAIASWGDPRGAGTWSGTPAHLIAALEKQGVEILDLNCGLPLEKWRLPRIADRIVGRNAEHTLRRLGGKICARLAKNLPSSCAGIVHMGSITVPPAGSTPGVRHFLLCDAMNDFWEKYSPSPKIRNRTPLQRKVSEADECAAVSGTDWFFPIS
;
A
#
# COMPACT_ATOMS: atom_id res chain seq x y z
N MET A 1 -1.50 -34.27 1.65
CA MET A 1 -1.19 -33.04 2.41
C MET A 1 -1.81 -31.85 1.68
N SER A 2 -2.81 -31.18 2.24
CA SER A 2 -3.34 -29.95 1.64
C SER A 2 -2.27 -28.87 1.75
N SER A 3 -1.76 -28.38 0.62
CA SER A 3 -0.90 -27.19 0.61
C SER A 3 -1.66 -26.06 1.29
N LYS A 4 -1.10 -25.52 2.38
CA LYS A 4 -1.64 -24.30 2.99
C LYS A 4 -1.55 -23.19 1.93
N ARG A 5 -2.65 -22.48 1.71
CA ARG A 5 -2.67 -21.31 0.83
C ARG A 5 -1.96 -20.19 1.59
N GLN A 6 -0.88 -19.64 1.02
CA GLN A 6 -0.12 -18.55 1.62
C GLN A 6 -0.41 -17.24 0.91
N LEU A 7 -0.58 -16.16 1.66
CA LEU A 7 -0.71 -14.80 1.14
C LEU A 7 0.16 -13.85 1.96
N ALA A 8 0.72 -12.83 1.30
CA ALA A 8 1.42 -11.75 1.99
C ALA A 8 0.50 -10.54 2.15
N ILE A 9 0.54 -9.87 3.31
CA ILE A 9 -0.18 -8.61 3.54
C ILE A 9 0.85 -7.48 3.69
N ALA A 10 0.83 -6.52 2.77
CA ALA A 10 1.73 -5.37 2.75
C ALA A 10 1.05 -4.10 3.27
N SER A 11 1.56 -3.58 4.38
CA SER A 11 1.06 -2.37 5.03
C SER A 11 2.16 -1.35 5.30
N TRP A 12 1.80 -0.08 5.36
CA TRP A 12 2.70 0.98 5.83
C TRP A 12 2.58 1.09 7.36
N GLY A 13 3.35 0.24 8.04
CA GLY A 13 3.21 -0.06 9.46
C GLY A 13 3.07 -1.56 9.67
N ASP A 14 3.07 -2.00 10.93
CA ASP A 14 2.90 -3.41 11.29
C ASP A 14 1.50 -3.89 10.87
N PRO A 15 1.37 -4.87 9.95
CA PRO A 15 0.07 -5.42 9.54
C PRO A 15 -0.74 -6.01 10.70
N ARG A 16 -0.11 -6.52 11.76
CA ARG A 16 -0.81 -7.07 12.93
C ARG A 16 -1.05 -6.04 14.03
N GLY A 17 -0.50 -4.83 13.87
CA GLY A 17 -0.66 -3.75 14.84
C GLY A 17 -2.06 -3.15 14.82
N ALA A 18 -2.73 -3.08 15.98
CA ALA A 18 -4.04 -2.45 16.13
C ALA A 18 -4.04 -0.95 15.77
N GLY A 19 -2.89 -0.29 15.90
CA GLY A 19 -2.72 1.12 15.52
C GLY A 19 -2.52 1.34 14.02
N THR A 20 -2.23 0.30 13.25
CA THR A 20 -2.05 0.41 11.80
C THR A 20 -3.42 0.44 11.14
N TRP A 21 -3.80 1.62 10.63
CA TRP A 21 -5.03 1.81 9.86
C TRP A 21 -6.27 1.33 10.61
N SER A 22 -6.40 1.74 11.87
CA SER A 22 -7.52 1.34 12.75
C SER A 22 -7.70 -0.18 12.90
N GLY A 23 -6.63 -0.96 12.69
CA GLY A 23 -6.63 -2.42 12.78
C GLY A 23 -7.17 -3.13 11.54
N THR A 24 -7.49 -2.43 10.45
CA THR A 24 -8.01 -3.04 9.22
C THR A 24 -7.14 -4.19 8.70
N PRO A 25 -5.80 -4.06 8.59
CA PRO A 25 -4.97 -5.18 8.16
C PRO A 25 -5.04 -6.35 9.15
N ALA A 26 -5.01 -6.08 10.46
CA ALA A 26 -5.08 -7.12 11.50
C ALA A 26 -6.41 -7.90 11.46
N HIS A 27 -7.53 -7.22 11.22
CA HIS A 27 -8.85 -7.86 11.06
C HIS A 27 -8.90 -8.74 9.81
N LEU A 28 -8.34 -8.26 8.69
CA LEU A 28 -8.26 -9.04 7.45
C LEU A 28 -7.41 -10.30 7.65
N ILE A 29 -6.24 -10.16 8.28
CA ILE A 29 -5.36 -11.28 8.62
C ILE A 29 -6.11 -12.31 9.45
N ALA A 30 -6.76 -11.89 10.53
CA ALA A 30 -7.51 -12.79 11.39
C ALA A 30 -8.66 -13.51 10.64
N ALA A 31 -9.33 -12.82 9.72
CA ALA A 31 -10.39 -13.42 8.91
C ALA A 31 -9.85 -14.46 7.92
N LEU A 32 -8.72 -14.20 7.26
CA LEU A 32 -8.08 -15.13 6.33
C LEU A 32 -7.48 -16.34 7.04
N GLU A 33 -6.87 -16.13 8.21
CA GLU A 33 -6.32 -17.21 9.05
C GLU A 33 -7.42 -18.17 9.53
N LYS A 34 -8.61 -17.65 9.88
CA LYS A 34 -9.79 -18.48 10.19
C LYS A 34 -10.24 -19.34 9.01
N GLN A 35 -9.94 -18.95 7.78
CA GLN A 35 -10.19 -19.73 6.57
C GLN A 35 -9.04 -20.69 6.21
N GLY A 36 -8.02 -20.81 7.08
CA GLY A 36 -6.87 -21.70 6.87
C GLY A 36 -5.82 -21.14 5.91
N VAL A 37 -5.87 -19.83 5.61
CA VAL A 37 -4.81 -19.13 4.86
C VAL A 37 -3.68 -18.78 5.83
N GLU A 38 -2.45 -19.09 5.47
CA GLU A 38 -1.27 -18.65 6.20
C GLU A 38 -0.84 -17.27 5.70
N ILE A 39 -0.59 -16.34 6.64
CA ILE A 39 -0.28 -14.96 6.30
C ILE A 39 1.17 -14.60 6.61
N LEU A 40 1.82 -13.98 5.62
CA LEU A 40 3.15 -13.38 5.71
C LEU A 40 3.04 -11.85 5.84
N ASP A 41 3.59 -11.29 6.92
CA ASP A 41 3.47 -9.86 7.20
C ASP A 41 4.58 -9.06 6.52
N LEU A 42 4.21 -8.12 5.65
CA LEU A 42 5.16 -7.21 5.00
C LEU A 42 4.98 -5.79 5.55
N ASN A 43 5.72 -5.48 6.61
CA ASN A 43 5.81 -4.11 7.13
C ASN A 43 6.68 -3.25 6.21
N CYS A 44 6.04 -2.45 5.39
CA CYS A 44 6.68 -1.54 4.43
C CYS A 44 6.95 -0.15 5.03
N GLY A 45 6.59 0.05 6.30
CA GLY A 45 6.72 1.32 6.99
C GLY A 45 8.17 1.67 7.32
N LEU A 46 8.42 2.97 7.45
CA LEU A 46 9.65 3.48 8.06
C LEU A 46 9.39 3.82 9.53
N PRO A 47 10.44 3.81 10.38
CA PRO A 47 10.36 4.44 11.70
C PRO A 47 9.91 5.90 11.59
N LEU A 48 9.05 6.36 12.52
CA LEU A 48 8.39 7.67 12.46
C LEU A 48 9.39 8.84 12.35
N GLU A 49 10.56 8.72 12.96
CA GLU A 49 11.63 9.71 12.91
C GLU A 49 12.14 9.96 11.48
N LYS A 50 12.01 8.98 10.58
CA LYS A 50 12.44 9.08 9.18
C LYS A 50 11.40 9.73 8.26
N TRP A 51 10.22 10.10 8.77
CA TRP A 51 9.12 10.62 7.95
C TRP A 51 9.22 12.11 7.68
N ARG A 52 9.82 12.85 8.61
CA ARG A 52 9.79 14.32 8.62
C ARG A 52 10.50 14.92 7.40
N LEU A 53 11.69 14.42 7.10
CA LEU A 53 12.52 14.90 5.99
C LEU A 53 11.85 14.72 4.63
N PRO A 54 11.38 13.51 4.24
CA PRO A 54 10.63 13.31 2.99
C PRO A 54 9.41 14.23 2.86
N ARG A 55 8.61 14.35 3.93
CA ARG A 55 7.40 15.17 3.95
C ARG A 55 7.68 16.65 3.74
N ILE A 56 8.75 17.16 4.36
CA ILE A 56 9.17 18.56 4.19
C ILE A 56 9.68 18.79 2.77
N ALA A 57 10.53 17.89 2.26
CA ALA A 57 11.07 17.99 0.90
C ALA A 57 9.95 18.03 -0.15
N ASP A 58 8.97 17.12 -0.05
CA ASP A 58 7.82 17.08 -0.95
C ASP A 58 7.00 18.39 -0.88
N ARG A 59 6.79 18.95 0.31
CA ARG A 59 6.10 20.23 0.47
C ARG A 59 6.85 21.40 -0.19
N ILE A 60 8.18 21.46 -0.04
CA ILE A 60 9.01 22.52 -0.63
C ILE A 60 8.89 22.52 -2.16
N VAL A 61 8.85 21.34 -2.78
CA VAL A 61 8.73 21.20 -4.24
C VAL A 61 7.28 21.18 -4.74
N GLY A 62 6.31 21.47 -3.86
CA GLY A 62 4.89 21.53 -4.20
C GLY A 62 4.25 20.18 -4.52
N ARG A 63 4.81 19.07 -4.05
CA ARG A 63 4.21 17.72 -4.14
C ARG A 63 3.35 17.42 -2.92
N ASN A 64 2.58 16.34 -3.00
CA ASN A 64 1.90 15.80 -1.83
C ASN A 64 2.96 15.29 -0.85
N ALA A 65 2.79 15.59 0.44
CA ALA A 65 3.76 15.27 1.49
C ALA A 65 4.11 13.77 1.57
N GLU A 66 3.30 12.90 0.98
CA GLU A 66 3.48 11.45 1.02
C GLU A 66 4.07 10.87 -0.27
N HIS A 67 4.33 11.70 -1.31
CA HIS A 67 4.86 11.22 -2.59
C HIS A 67 6.16 10.42 -2.42
N THR A 68 7.14 10.98 -1.71
CA THR A 68 8.41 10.31 -1.47
C THR A 68 8.23 9.06 -0.60
N LEU A 69 7.33 9.11 0.38
CA LEU A 69 7.02 7.94 1.22
C LEU A 69 6.39 6.80 0.40
N ARG A 70 5.51 7.10 -0.55
CA ARG A 70 4.96 6.11 -1.52
C ARG A 70 6.06 5.42 -2.30
N ARG A 71 7.01 6.17 -2.85
CA ARG A 71 8.15 5.59 -3.57
C ARG A 71 9.05 4.73 -2.67
N LEU A 72 9.24 5.13 -1.42
CA LEU A 72 10.02 4.35 -0.46
C LEU A 72 9.29 3.09 -0.02
N GLY A 73 7.99 3.16 0.25
CA GLY A 73 7.16 2.02 0.64
C GLY A 73 7.10 0.95 -0.42
N GLY A 74 6.85 1.34 -1.68
CA GLY A 74 6.91 0.41 -2.81
C GLY A 74 8.28 -0.25 -2.95
N LYS A 75 9.38 0.48 -2.76
CA LYS A 75 10.74 -0.10 -2.77
C LYS A 75 11.01 -1.06 -1.62
N ILE A 76 10.54 -0.74 -0.42
CA ILE A 76 10.65 -1.63 0.75
C ILE A 76 9.85 -2.89 0.50
N CYS A 77 8.61 -2.75 0.01
CA CYS A 77 7.78 -3.89 -0.35
C CYS A 77 8.46 -4.77 -1.40
N ALA A 78 9.00 -4.19 -2.47
CA ALA A 78 9.72 -4.93 -3.50
C ALA A 78 10.92 -5.70 -2.93
N ARG A 79 11.64 -5.11 -1.97
CA ARG A 79 12.75 -5.78 -1.27
C ARG A 79 12.27 -6.95 -0.42
N LEU A 80 11.20 -6.76 0.35
CA LEU A 80 10.64 -7.80 1.21
C LEU A 80 10.05 -8.96 0.38
N ALA A 81 9.41 -8.63 -0.74
CA ALA A 81 8.80 -9.59 -1.66
C ALA A 81 9.80 -10.60 -2.23
N LYS A 82 11.09 -10.26 -2.34
CA LYS A 82 12.14 -11.18 -2.80
C LYS A 82 12.33 -12.40 -1.91
N ASN A 83 11.93 -12.31 -0.64
CA ASN A 83 12.05 -13.38 0.34
C ASN A 83 10.75 -14.18 0.49
N LEU A 84 9.73 -13.91 -0.32
CA LEU A 84 8.49 -14.68 -0.26
C LEU A 84 8.74 -16.09 -0.78
N PRO A 85 8.16 -17.12 -0.15
CA PRO A 85 8.23 -18.48 -0.64
C PRO A 85 7.49 -18.60 -1.97
N SER A 86 7.91 -19.53 -2.82
CA SER A 86 7.25 -19.80 -4.12
C SER A 86 5.80 -20.27 -3.97
N SER A 87 5.42 -20.76 -2.79
CA SER A 87 4.05 -21.11 -2.42
C SER A 87 3.15 -19.90 -2.09
N CYS A 88 3.72 -18.70 -1.98
CA CYS A 88 2.96 -17.48 -1.75
C CYS A 88 2.14 -17.13 -2.99
N ALA A 89 0.82 -17.09 -2.85
CA ALA A 89 -0.10 -16.86 -3.95
C ALA A 89 -0.09 -15.42 -4.47
N GLY A 90 0.46 -14.47 -3.69
CA GLY A 90 0.57 -13.06 -4.02
C GLY A 90 0.63 -12.15 -2.79
N ILE A 91 0.68 -10.84 -3.03
CA ILE A 91 0.72 -9.78 -2.02
C ILE A 91 -0.58 -8.98 -2.09
N VAL A 92 -1.26 -8.84 -0.96
CA VAL A 92 -2.37 -7.89 -0.78
C VAL A 92 -1.80 -6.60 -0.21
N HIS A 93 -1.86 -5.55 -1.00
CA HIS A 93 -1.48 -4.20 -0.65
C HIS A 93 -2.65 -3.53 0.06
N MET A 94 -2.42 -3.13 1.31
CA MET A 94 -3.37 -2.33 2.06
C MET A 94 -3.40 -0.88 1.57
N GLY A 95 -2.40 -0.45 0.79
CA GLY A 95 -2.13 0.94 0.43
C GLY A 95 -1.43 1.06 -0.92
N SER A 96 -1.74 2.07 -1.73
CA SER A 96 -0.98 2.43 -2.93
C SER A 96 0.47 2.81 -2.57
N ILE A 97 0.70 3.23 -1.33
CA ILE A 97 2.03 3.45 -0.73
C ILE A 97 2.91 2.19 -0.66
N THR A 98 2.32 0.98 -0.62
CA THR A 98 3.06 -0.29 -0.56
C THR A 98 3.15 -0.97 -1.91
N VAL A 99 2.45 -0.47 -2.94
CA VAL A 99 2.52 -1.05 -4.28
C VAL A 99 3.90 -0.76 -4.88
N PRO A 100 4.64 -1.79 -5.27
CA PRO A 100 5.97 -1.61 -5.82
C PRO A 100 5.86 -1.07 -7.26
N PRO A 101 6.89 -0.37 -7.77
CA PRO A 101 6.89 0.06 -9.17
C PRO A 101 6.71 -1.13 -10.12
N ALA A 102 6.01 -0.92 -11.24
CA ALA A 102 5.76 -1.97 -12.22
C ALA A 102 7.05 -2.72 -12.61
N GLY A 103 6.97 -4.05 -12.63
CA GLY A 103 8.09 -4.94 -13.00
C GLY A 103 9.16 -5.16 -11.92
N SER A 104 9.03 -4.58 -10.71
CA SER A 104 10.05 -4.74 -9.66
C SER A 104 9.95 -6.03 -8.83
N THR A 105 8.84 -6.76 -8.96
CA THR A 105 8.57 -8.06 -8.30
C THR A 105 7.99 -9.06 -9.31
N PRO A 106 8.76 -9.45 -10.35
CA PRO A 106 8.25 -10.34 -11.39
C PRO A 106 7.84 -11.69 -10.81
N GLY A 107 6.69 -12.20 -11.26
CA GLY A 107 6.17 -13.54 -10.90
C GLY A 107 5.34 -13.59 -9.62
N VAL A 108 5.19 -12.48 -8.90
CA VAL A 108 4.29 -12.38 -7.74
C VAL A 108 3.01 -11.68 -8.17
N ARG A 109 1.85 -12.22 -7.77
CA ARG A 109 0.57 -11.53 -7.99
C ARG A 109 0.37 -10.40 -6.99
N HIS A 110 -0.17 -9.28 -7.45
CA HIS A 110 -0.42 -8.08 -6.68
C HIS A 110 -1.90 -7.79 -6.60
N PHE A 111 -2.44 -7.75 -5.39
CA PHE A 111 -3.83 -7.41 -5.09
C PHE A 111 -3.88 -6.07 -4.36
N LEU A 112 -4.78 -5.17 -4.69
CA LEU A 112 -4.91 -3.87 -4.03
C LEU A 112 -6.25 -3.75 -3.30
N LEU A 113 -6.22 -3.45 -2.00
CA LEU A 113 -7.43 -3.10 -1.24
C LEU A 113 -7.69 -1.57 -1.40
N CYS A 114 -8.83 -1.19 -1.98
CA CYS A 114 -9.06 0.16 -2.51
C CYS A 114 -9.34 1.27 -1.49
N ASP A 115 -9.40 1.00 -0.18
CA ASP A 115 -9.42 2.07 0.84
C ASP A 115 -8.14 2.95 0.78
N ALA A 116 -7.15 2.45 0.07
CA ALA A 116 -5.89 3.06 -0.30
C ALA A 116 -5.93 4.16 -1.38
N MET A 117 -7.08 4.34 -2.06
CA MET A 117 -7.23 5.22 -3.22
C MET A 117 -7.77 6.59 -2.80
N ASN A 118 -7.26 7.11 -1.67
CA ASN A 118 -7.69 8.38 -1.08
C ASN A 118 -7.67 9.54 -2.08
N ASP A 119 -6.81 9.48 -3.09
CA ASP A 119 -6.65 10.52 -4.09
C ASP A 119 -7.50 10.28 -5.37
N PHE A 120 -7.89 9.05 -5.69
CA PHE A 120 -8.77 8.72 -6.83
C PHE A 120 -10.19 9.26 -6.64
N TRP A 121 -10.64 9.29 -5.39
CA TRP A 121 -11.93 9.84 -5.01
C TRP A 121 -11.92 11.38 -4.96
N GLU A 122 -10.82 12.06 -5.32
CA GLU A 122 -10.71 13.52 -5.29
C GLU A 122 -11.81 14.25 -6.08
N LYS A 123 -12.28 13.67 -7.20
CA LYS A 123 -13.39 14.25 -7.97
C LYS A 123 -14.78 14.04 -7.36
N TYR A 124 -14.90 13.13 -6.40
CA TYR A 124 -16.17 12.71 -5.81
C TYR A 124 -16.27 12.97 -4.29
N SER A 125 -15.16 13.32 -3.63
CA SER A 125 -15.09 13.51 -2.18
C SER A 125 -15.00 14.99 -1.82
N PRO A 126 -16.01 15.58 -1.15
CA PRO A 126 -16.02 17.00 -0.77
C PRO A 126 -15.10 17.34 0.42
N SER A 127 -14.13 16.49 0.75
CA SER A 127 -13.33 16.63 1.97
C SER A 127 -12.47 17.92 1.97
N PRO A 128 -12.40 18.67 3.09
CA PRO A 128 -11.59 19.88 3.20
C PRO A 128 -10.07 19.63 3.00
N LYS A 129 -9.59 18.42 3.35
CA LYS A 129 -8.18 18.02 3.15
C LYS A 129 -7.80 17.96 1.67
N ILE A 130 -8.79 17.71 0.80
CA ILE A 130 -8.62 17.57 -0.64
C ILE A 130 -8.71 18.94 -1.35
N ARG A 131 -9.58 19.85 -0.88
CA ARG A 131 -9.74 21.21 -1.45
C ARG A 131 -8.48 22.07 -1.38
N ASN A 132 -7.60 21.82 -0.40
CA ASN A 132 -6.41 22.65 -0.16
C ASN A 132 -5.18 22.21 -0.97
N ARG A 133 -5.30 21.25 -1.88
CA ARG A 133 -4.19 20.77 -2.71
C ARG A 133 -3.97 21.67 -3.93
N THR A 134 -2.71 21.96 -4.25
CA THR A 134 -2.36 22.67 -5.48
C THR A 134 -2.65 21.78 -6.71
N PRO A 135 -2.79 22.36 -7.92
CA PRO A 135 -2.93 21.57 -9.15
C PRO A 135 -1.81 20.54 -9.36
N LEU A 136 -0.57 20.88 -8.99
CA LEU A 136 0.56 19.96 -9.08
C LEU A 136 0.40 18.78 -8.11
N GLN A 137 -0.02 19.03 -6.87
CA GLN A 137 -0.24 17.99 -5.87
C GLN A 137 -1.28 16.97 -6.32
N ARG A 138 -2.40 17.45 -6.88
CA ARG A 138 -3.46 16.60 -7.43
C ARG A 138 -2.95 15.73 -8.57
N LYS A 139 -2.29 16.33 -9.56
CA LYS A 139 -1.73 15.62 -10.72
C LYS A 139 -0.73 14.53 -10.30
N VAL A 140 0.15 14.82 -9.33
CA VAL A 140 1.13 13.85 -8.84
C VAL A 140 0.46 12.71 -8.08
N SER A 141 -0.49 13.03 -7.20
CA SER A 141 -1.27 12.03 -6.46
C SER A 141 -2.06 11.10 -7.38
N GLU A 142 -2.74 11.65 -8.38
CA GLU A 142 -3.46 10.87 -9.40
C GLU A 142 -2.50 9.95 -10.17
N ALA A 143 -1.34 10.46 -10.59
CA ALA A 143 -0.34 9.66 -11.29
C ALA A 143 0.20 8.51 -10.43
N ASP A 144 0.47 8.76 -9.14
CA ASP A 144 0.94 7.73 -8.20
C ASP A 144 -0.13 6.62 -8.01
N GLU A 145 -1.40 6.99 -7.93
CA GLU A 145 -2.49 6.02 -7.77
C GLU A 145 -2.80 5.25 -9.05
N CYS A 146 -2.78 5.91 -10.21
CA CYS A 146 -2.87 5.23 -11.52
C CYS A 146 -1.72 4.24 -11.70
N ALA A 147 -0.51 4.59 -11.27
CA ALA A 147 0.63 3.69 -11.30
C ALA A 147 0.45 2.49 -10.37
N ALA A 148 -0.12 2.70 -9.17
CA ALA A 148 -0.44 1.62 -8.24
C ALA A 148 -1.48 0.65 -8.83
N VAL A 149 -2.57 1.17 -9.41
CA VAL A 149 -3.60 0.35 -10.07
C VAL A 149 -3.02 -0.43 -11.25
N SER A 150 -2.24 0.24 -12.11
CA SER A 150 -1.60 -0.39 -13.26
C SER A 150 -0.57 -1.45 -12.87
N GLY A 151 -0.01 -1.35 -11.66
CA GLY A 151 0.94 -2.31 -11.10
C GLY A 151 0.29 -3.47 -10.34
N THR A 152 -1.04 -3.53 -10.30
CA THR A 152 -1.79 -4.58 -9.58
C THR A 152 -2.61 -5.43 -10.54
N ASP A 153 -2.67 -6.73 -10.28
CA ASP A 153 -3.44 -7.68 -11.09
C ASP A 153 -4.93 -7.52 -10.86
N TRP A 154 -5.34 -7.32 -9.60
CA TRP A 154 -6.72 -7.13 -9.18
C TRP A 154 -6.84 -6.10 -8.07
N PHE A 155 -7.96 -5.39 -8.05
CA PHE A 155 -8.29 -4.42 -7.02
C PHE A 155 -9.65 -4.74 -6.39
N PHE A 156 -9.75 -4.58 -5.06
CA PHE A 156 -10.92 -4.87 -4.27
C PHE A 156 -11.52 -3.55 -3.74
N PRO A 157 -12.63 -3.06 -4.33
CA PRO A 157 -13.35 -1.91 -3.76
C PRO A 157 -13.92 -2.28 -2.39
N ILE A 158 -13.82 -1.37 -1.42
CA ILE A 158 -14.62 -1.44 -0.19
C ILE A 158 -15.91 -0.67 -0.49
N SER A 159 -17.04 -1.38 -0.48
CA SER A 159 -18.40 -0.85 -0.67
C SER A 159 -19.09 -0.62 0.67
#